data_AF-A0A521WMH5-F1
#
_entry.id   AF-A0A521WMH5-F1
#
_cell.length_a   1.000
_cell.length_b   1.000
_cell.length_c   1.000
_cell.angle_alpha   90.00
_cell.angle_beta   90.00
_cell.angle_gamma   90.00
#
_symmetry.space_group_name_H-M   'P 1'
#
loop_
_entity.id
_entity.type
_entity.pdbx_description
1 polymer ?
#
loop_
_entity_poly.entity_id
_entity_poly.type
_entity_poly.pdbx_seq_one_letter_code
_entity_poly.pdbx_strand_id
1 'polypeptide(L)'
;MSTSCYVNYVGHLPEVLKRRRSDKYSVRLSVDAFIDKKYGISDFTALVHSHLPTSVQEAIASNVESVGVLARQVPGICAEDVAMYLLCRKLGLFPLALSFTRDTFVAVSHDKRHRVKVPWVRWSKSTNLIVEYEDISARSINCIERQRLDKIVVNGGGFLPQYHEQVRHHVFNGSYPMGDASKLHGELLARATRARPDAVYRTDARDGERLVRGSYTEDEARTLVVRPPSEWYYPLYLSMFMDGSLVLLDTYENSDGGVPEAKALFEKTMRQIADGCGWMPLVIQTAPLCLDMMFCNRHLLSVPNATETLCERARLWHSTTYDASRHFADMAIMFRG
;
A
#
# COMPACT_ATOMS: atom_id res chain seq x y z
N MET A 1 16.14 26.01 -0.01
CA MET A 1 15.68 24.91 -0.89
C MET A 1 14.62 24.13 -0.14
N SER A 2 13.48 23.84 -0.77
CA SER A 2 12.37 23.12 -0.11
C SER A 2 12.87 21.81 0.50
N THR A 3 12.70 21.66 1.81
CA THR A 3 13.11 20.53 2.65
C THR A 3 12.14 19.35 2.59
N SER A 4 11.16 19.39 1.69
CA SER A 4 10.14 18.34 1.61
C SER A 4 10.76 17.06 1.04
N CYS A 5 10.59 15.95 1.78
CA CYS A 5 10.96 14.61 1.32
C CYS A 5 10.01 14.06 0.23
N TYR A 6 9.03 14.87 -0.19
CA TYR A 6 7.88 14.45 -0.98
C TYR A 6 7.78 15.21 -2.31
N VAL A 7 7.18 14.55 -3.31
CA VAL A 7 6.72 15.18 -4.55
C VAL A 7 5.27 15.64 -4.34
N ASN A 8 5.06 16.95 -4.28
CA ASN A 8 3.78 17.55 -3.88
C ASN A 8 3.02 18.23 -5.04
N TYR A 9 3.64 18.26 -6.22
CA TYR A 9 3.11 18.95 -7.38
C TYR A 9 3.08 18.01 -8.58
N VAL A 10 1.92 17.96 -9.24
CA VAL A 10 1.65 17.08 -10.39
C VAL A 10 2.69 17.28 -11.50
N GLY A 11 3.07 18.53 -11.76
CA GLY A 11 4.04 18.87 -12.81
C GLY A 11 5.50 18.52 -12.50
N HIS A 12 5.87 18.21 -11.24
CA HIS A 12 7.25 17.87 -10.89
C HIS A 12 7.56 16.38 -11.10
N LEU A 13 6.55 15.51 -11.03
CA LEU A 13 6.76 14.06 -11.13
C LEU A 13 7.42 13.65 -12.46
N PRO A 14 7.02 14.15 -13.65
CA PRO A 14 7.65 13.76 -14.91
C PRO A 14 9.16 14.04 -14.95
N GLU A 15 9.60 15.18 -14.41
CA GLU A 15 11.03 15.55 -14.37
C GLU A 15 11.83 14.63 -13.43
N VAL A 16 11.27 14.35 -12.26
CA VAL A 16 11.90 13.43 -11.28
C VAL A 16 11.99 12.02 -11.84
N LEU A 17 10.94 11.53 -12.49
CA LEU A 17 10.94 10.23 -13.15
C LEU A 17 11.95 10.18 -14.30
N LYS A 18 12.01 11.22 -15.14
CA LYS A 18 12.97 11.29 -16.25
C LYS A 18 14.41 11.18 -15.74
N ARG A 19 14.76 11.92 -14.68
CA ARG A 19 16.09 11.88 -14.07
C ARG A 19 16.42 10.50 -13.49
N ARG A 20 15.49 9.88 -12.75
CA ARG A 20 15.73 8.54 -12.18
C ARG A 20 15.86 7.47 -13.25
N ARG A 21 15.08 7.57 -14.33
CA ARG A 21 15.17 6.64 -15.47
C ARG A 21 16.50 6.78 -16.22
N SER A 22 17.03 7.99 -16.40
CA SER A 22 18.36 8.18 -17.01
C SER A 22 19.48 7.59 -16.17
N ASP A 23 19.35 7.67 -14.84
CA ASP A 23 20.38 7.23 -13.90
C ASP A 23 20.08 5.86 -13.28
N LYS A 24 19.09 5.13 -13.81
CA LYS A 24 18.46 3.94 -13.19
C LYS A 24 19.47 2.90 -12.72
N TYR A 25 20.47 2.62 -13.54
CA TYR A 25 21.54 1.67 -13.21
C TYR A 25 22.36 2.14 -12.00
N SER A 26 22.80 3.39 -11.99
CA SER A 26 23.56 3.96 -10.88
C SER A 26 22.75 3.99 -9.60
N VAL A 27 21.46 4.36 -9.69
CA VAL A 27 20.55 4.38 -8.53
C VAL A 27 20.44 2.98 -7.92
N ARG A 28 20.21 1.95 -8.75
CA ARG A 28 20.10 0.55 -8.28
C ARG A 28 21.36 0.09 -7.58
N LEU A 29 22.53 0.34 -8.17
CA LEU A 29 23.81 -0.01 -7.55
C LEU A 29 23.98 0.66 -6.17
N SER A 30 23.65 1.95 -6.05
CA SER A 30 23.74 2.67 -4.77
C SER A 30 22.78 2.11 -3.72
N VAL A 31 21.56 1.72 -4.13
CA VAL A 31 20.58 1.11 -3.23
C VAL A 31 21.02 -0.28 -2.79
N ASP A 32 21.45 -1.14 -3.73
CA ASP A 32 21.91 -2.49 -3.43
C ASP A 32 23.14 -2.45 -2.52
N ALA A 33 24.09 -1.54 -2.77
CA ALA A 33 25.25 -1.35 -1.90
C ALA A 33 24.86 -0.88 -0.49
N PHE A 34 23.90 0.04 -0.38
CA PHE A 34 23.39 0.50 0.92
C PHE A 34 22.71 -0.64 1.70
N ILE A 35 21.85 -1.42 1.04
CA ILE A 35 21.13 -2.54 1.64
C ILE A 35 22.08 -3.67 2.02
N ASP A 36 23.04 -4.03 1.17
CA ASP A 36 24.06 -5.03 1.48
C ASP A 36 24.95 -4.58 2.65
N LYS A 37 25.37 -3.31 2.68
CA LYS A 37 26.13 -2.77 3.80
C LYS A 37 25.36 -2.90 5.12
N LYS A 38 24.08 -2.48 5.14
CA LYS A 38 23.27 -2.36 6.36
C LYS A 38 22.65 -3.69 6.82
N TYR A 39 22.13 -4.49 5.89
CA TYR A 39 21.37 -5.72 6.16
C TYR A 39 22.06 -6.98 5.64
N GLY A 40 23.10 -6.85 4.80
CA GLY A 40 23.78 -7.99 4.19
C GLY A 40 22.88 -8.76 3.22
N ILE A 41 21.99 -8.04 2.52
CA ILE A 41 21.10 -8.58 1.48
C ILE A 41 21.63 -8.08 0.13
N SER A 42 22.16 -8.98 -0.67
CA SER A 42 22.64 -8.69 -2.03
C SER A 42 21.49 -8.75 -3.05
N ASP A 43 21.64 -8.05 -4.18
CA ASP A 43 20.68 -7.96 -5.28
C ASP A 43 19.26 -7.58 -4.85
N PHE A 44 19.14 -6.66 -3.88
CA PHE A 44 17.87 -6.23 -3.30
C PHE A 44 16.89 -5.72 -4.36
N THR A 45 17.33 -4.88 -5.29
CA THR A 45 16.46 -4.31 -6.33
C THR A 45 15.89 -5.40 -7.24
N ALA A 46 16.71 -6.35 -7.69
CA ALA A 46 16.26 -7.48 -8.49
C ALA A 46 15.28 -8.39 -7.72
N LEU A 47 15.54 -8.59 -6.43
CA LEU A 47 14.67 -9.36 -5.54
C LEU A 47 13.28 -8.72 -5.38
N VAL A 48 13.23 -7.39 -5.24
CA VAL A 48 11.96 -6.65 -5.20
C VAL A 48 11.17 -6.87 -6.48
N HIS A 49 11.80 -6.71 -7.64
CA HIS A 49 11.13 -6.86 -8.94
C HIS A 49 10.53 -8.26 -9.14
N SER A 50 11.22 -9.32 -8.72
CA SER A 50 10.74 -10.69 -8.90
C SER A 50 9.51 -11.04 -8.06
N HIS A 51 9.21 -10.24 -7.03
CA HIS A 51 8.03 -10.40 -6.16
C HIS A 51 6.84 -9.55 -6.58
N LEU A 52 6.98 -8.68 -7.59
CA LEU A 52 5.86 -7.90 -8.12
C LEU A 52 4.93 -8.79 -8.97
N PRO A 53 3.64 -8.44 -9.13
CA PRO A 53 2.76 -9.13 -10.07
C PRO A 53 3.33 -9.14 -11.50
N THR A 54 3.07 -10.19 -12.28
CA THR A 54 3.60 -10.32 -13.65
C THR A 54 3.26 -9.11 -14.54
N SER A 55 2.03 -8.62 -14.50
CA SER A 55 1.61 -7.43 -15.25
C SER A 55 2.41 -6.18 -14.88
N VAL A 56 2.81 -6.05 -13.61
CA VAL A 56 3.66 -4.96 -13.10
C VAL A 56 5.10 -5.14 -13.59
N GLN A 57 5.61 -6.38 -13.56
CA GLN A 57 6.95 -6.68 -14.08
C GLN A 57 7.05 -6.34 -15.58
N GLU A 58 6.03 -6.70 -16.37
CA GLU A 58 5.93 -6.37 -17.79
C GLU A 58 5.87 -4.86 -18.03
N ALA A 59 5.05 -4.14 -17.27
CA ALA A 59 4.95 -2.68 -17.34
C ALA A 59 6.32 -2.01 -17.08
N ILE A 60 7.05 -2.46 -16.06
CA ILE A 60 8.39 -1.94 -15.73
C ILE A 60 9.42 -2.33 -16.80
N ALA A 61 9.38 -3.57 -17.31
CA ALA A 61 10.33 -4.07 -18.30
C ALA A 61 10.23 -3.33 -19.64
N SER A 62 9.03 -2.85 -19.98
CA SER A 62 8.82 -2.02 -21.18
C SER A 62 9.53 -0.67 -21.12
N ASN A 63 10.02 -0.24 -19.95
CA ASN A 63 10.57 1.10 -19.65
C ASN A 63 9.64 2.28 -19.98
N VAL A 64 8.39 2.02 -20.40
CA VAL A 64 7.43 3.08 -20.73
C VAL A 64 6.77 3.61 -19.45
N GLU A 65 6.42 2.72 -18.52
CA GLU A 65 5.57 3.06 -17.38
C GLU A 65 6.30 3.02 -16.03
N SER A 66 5.90 3.94 -15.14
CA SER A 66 6.23 3.89 -13.71
C SER A 66 4.97 3.46 -12.96
N VAL A 67 5.14 2.74 -11.86
CA VAL A 67 4.04 2.13 -11.13
C VAL A 67 3.73 2.96 -9.90
N GLY A 68 2.49 3.46 -9.80
CA GLY A 68 1.99 4.15 -8.61
C GLY A 68 1.43 3.13 -7.62
N VAL A 69 1.99 3.09 -6.42
CA VAL A 69 1.73 2.06 -5.42
C VAL A 69 0.94 2.64 -4.25
N LEU A 70 -0.27 2.14 -4.04
CA LEU A 70 -1.00 2.30 -2.79
C LEU A 70 -0.76 1.05 -1.93
N ALA A 71 -0.06 1.19 -0.81
CA ALA A 71 0.23 0.07 0.09
C ALA A 71 -0.81 -0.02 1.21
N ARG A 72 -1.43 -1.18 1.39
CA ARG A 72 -2.40 -1.47 2.47
C ARG A 72 -2.19 -2.87 3.00
N GLN A 73 -2.66 -3.19 4.20
CA GLN A 73 -2.63 -4.59 4.65
C GLN A 73 -3.57 -5.45 3.81
N VAL A 74 -4.81 -4.98 3.61
CA VAL A 74 -5.80 -5.56 2.71
C VAL A 74 -6.42 -4.43 1.88
N PRO A 75 -6.05 -4.27 0.60
CA PRO A 75 -6.66 -3.29 -0.29
C PRO A 75 -8.15 -3.57 -0.49
N GLY A 76 -9.01 -2.54 -0.48
CA GLY A 76 -10.46 -2.68 -0.65
C GLY A 76 -10.98 -1.84 -1.83
N ILE A 77 -12.27 -1.51 -1.84
CA ILE A 77 -12.86 -0.55 -2.80
C ILE A 77 -13.36 0.72 -2.10
N CYS A 78 -12.59 1.21 -1.14
CA CYS A 78 -12.94 2.46 -0.48
C CYS A 78 -12.64 3.67 -1.38
N ALA A 79 -13.19 4.83 -1.02
CA ALA A 79 -13.01 6.06 -1.78
C ALA A 79 -11.54 6.43 -1.99
N GLU A 80 -10.67 6.11 -1.03
CA GLU A 80 -9.20 6.21 -1.19
C GLU A 80 -8.67 5.39 -2.36
N ASP A 81 -9.02 4.10 -2.44
CA ASP A 81 -8.52 3.20 -3.48
C ASP A 81 -8.91 3.73 -4.87
N VAL A 82 -10.15 4.22 -5.01
CA VAL A 82 -10.62 4.86 -6.24
C VAL A 82 -9.86 6.16 -6.51
N ALA A 83 -9.65 7.00 -5.49
CA ALA A 83 -8.91 8.24 -5.64
C ALA A 83 -7.47 8.01 -6.10
N MET A 84 -6.78 7.02 -5.54
CA MET A 84 -5.41 6.66 -5.91
C MET A 84 -5.33 6.07 -7.31
N TYR A 85 -6.31 5.26 -7.71
CA TYR A 85 -6.45 4.79 -9.08
C TYR A 85 -6.54 5.97 -10.06
N LEU A 86 -7.47 6.90 -9.82
CA LEU A 86 -7.68 8.08 -10.66
C LEU A 86 -6.44 8.99 -10.69
N LEU A 87 -5.76 9.14 -9.55
CA LEU A 87 -4.51 9.89 -9.45
C LEU A 87 -3.40 9.24 -10.29
N CYS A 88 -3.22 7.92 -10.24
CA CYS A 88 -2.27 7.21 -11.09
C CYS A 88 -2.57 7.47 -12.57
N ARG A 89 -3.83 7.33 -12.99
CA ARG A 89 -4.24 7.61 -14.38
C ARG A 89 -3.92 9.04 -14.79
N LYS A 90 -4.18 10.02 -13.91
CA LYS A 90 -3.87 11.44 -14.14
C LYS A 90 -2.36 11.69 -14.28
N LEU A 91 -1.55 10.95 -13.51
CA LEU A 91 -0.09 11.09 -13.49
C LEU A 91 0.63 10.24 -14.56
N GLY A 92 -0.09 9.46 -15.35
CA GLY A 92 0.51 8.52 -16.31
C GLY A 92 1.27 7.37 -15.63
N LEU A 93 0.80 6.95 -14.45
CA LEU A 93 1.35 5.82 -13.69
C LEU A 93 0.47 4.58 -13.87
N PHE A 94 1.11 3.42 -13.93
CA PHE A 94 0.43 2.12 -13.83
C PHE A 94 0.03 1.88 -12.37
N PRO A 95 -1.26 1.71 -12.04
CA PRO A 95 -1.69 1.62 -10.65
C PRO A 95 -1.43 0.21 -10.07
N LEU A 96 -0.88 0.11 -8.86
CA LEU A 96 -0.72 -1.13 -8.09
C LEU A 96 -1.23 -0.96 -6.66
N ALA A 97 -2.08 -1.88 -6.20
CA ALA A 97 -2.44 -2.01 -4.80
C ALA A 97 -1.57 -3.08 -4.14
N LEU A 98 -0.58 -2.64 -3.37
CA LEU A 98 0.35 -3.56 -2.70
C LEU A 98 -0.21 -3.94 -1.32
N SER A 99 -0.49 -5.23 -1.14
CA SER A 99 -1.01 -5.79 0.10
C SER A 99 0.10 -6.28 1.02
N PHE A 100 -0.22 -6.40 2.32
CA PHE A 100 0.59 -7.12 3.31
C PHE A 100 -0.34 -8.03 4.13
N THR A 101 -0.88 -9.06 3.47
CA THR A 101 -1.97 -9.88 3.99
C THR A 101 -1.59 -10.73 5.20
N ARG A 102 -0.29 -10.94 5.42
CA ARG A 102 0.22 -11.69 6.58
C ARG A 102 0.42 -10.83 7.83
N ASP A 103 -0.02 -9.57 7.81
CA ASP A 103 -0.10 -8.76 9.02
C ASP A 103 -1.19 -9.27 9.98
N THR A 104 -1.07 -8.84 11.22
CA THR A 104 -2.00 -9.11 12.30
C THR A 104 -3.23 -8.21 12.25
N PHE A 105 -4.43 -8.74 12.46
CA PHE A 105 -5.60 -7.93 12.76
C PHE A 105 -5.53 -7.35 14.19
N VAL A 106 -5.70 -6.04 14.31
CA VAL A 106 -5.79 -5.33 15.60
C VAL A 106 -6.97 -4.38 15.57
N ALA A 107 -7.94 -4.57 16.45
CA ALA A 107 -9.23 -3.86 16.43
C ALA A 107 -9.10 -2.34 16.62
N VAL A 108 -8.01 -1.88 17.24
CA VAL A 108 -7.70 -0.46 17.43
C VAL A 108 -7.33 0.26 16.13
N SER A 109 -6.92 -0.47 15.09
CA SER A 109 -6.65 0.10 13.77
C SER A 109 -7.96 0.29 13.01
N HIS A 110 -8.35 1.55 12.77
CA HIS A 110 -9.54 1.87 11.99
C HIS A 110 -9.50 1.26 10.59
N ASP A 111 -8.37 1.32 9.89
CA ASP A 111 -8.22 0.70 8.56
C ASP A 111 -8.53 -0.81 8.62
N LYS A 112 -7.86 -1.56 9.51
CA LYS A 112 -8.10 -3.01 9.66
C LYS A 112 -9.54 -3.32 10.07
N ARG A 113 -10.11 -2.55 11.00
CA ARG A 113 -11.50 -2.70 11.44
C ARG A 113 -12.48 -2.52 10.27
N HIS A 114 -12.25 -1.54 9.41
CA HIS A 114 -13.11 -1.30 8.24
C HIS A 114 -12.93 -2.33 7.11
N ARG A 115 -11.90 -3.20 7.16
CA ARG A 115 -11.79 -4.35 6.25
C ARG A 115 -12.70 -5.51 6.66
N VAL A 116 -12.94 -5.70 7.95
CA VAL A 116 -13.81 -6.79 8.48
C VAL A 116 -15.23 -6.33 8.79
N LYS A 117 -15.46 -5.01 8.88
CA LYS A 117 -16.76 -4.36 9.02
C LYS A 117 -16.82 -3.17 8.07
N VAL A 118 -17.31 -3.40 6.87
CA VAL A 118 -17.21 -2.44 5.76
C VAL A 118 -18.30 -1.36 5.91
N PRO A 119 -17.94 -0.07 5.93
CA PRO A 119 -18.88 1.03 5.85
C PRO A 119 -19.27 1.28 4.38
N TRP A 120 -20.43 0.80 3.98
CA TRP A 120 -20.99 1.02 2.66
C TRP A 120 -21.77 2.31 2.60
N VAL A 121 -21.47 3.17 1.62
CA VAL A 121 -22.31 4.31 1.27
C VAL A 121 -23.20 3.97 0.08
N ARG A 122 -24.45 4.42 0.16
CA ARG A 122 -25.43 4.36 -0.93
C ARG A 122 -26.33 5.59 -0.95
N TRP A 123 -26.91 5.87 -2.11
CA TRP A 123 -27.93 6.91 -2.24
C TRP A 123 -29.32 6.39 -1.82
N SER A 124 -30.04 7.19 -1.03
CA SER A 124 -31.47 7.00 -0.79
C SER A 124 -32.30 7.47 -1.99
N LYS A 125 -33.58 7.06 -2.04
CA LYS A 125 -34.54 7.59 -3.02
C LYS A 125 -34.73 9.11 -2.90
N SER A 126 -34.52 9.67 -1.70
CA SER A 126 -34.63 11.10 -1.38
C SER A 126 -33.32 11.86 -1.53
N THR A 127 -32.34 11.32 -2.27
CA THR A 127 -31.04 11.95 -2.54
C THR A 127 -30.12 12.17 -1.33
N ASN A 128 -30.36 11.47 -0.21
CA ASN A 128 -29.46 11.50 0.94
C ASN A 128 -28.44 10.35 0.87
N LEU A 129 -27.22 10.59 1.31
CA LEU A 129 -26.24 9.51 1.53
C LEU A 129 -26.59 8.75 2.81
N ILE A 130 -26.63 7.43 2.71
CA ILE A 130 -26.84 6.53 3.83
C ILE A 130 -25.57 5.69 3.99
N VAL A 131 -25.06 5.61 5.21
CA VAL A 131 -23.98 4.71 5.61
C VAL A 131 -24.60 3.47 6.24
N GLU A 132 -24.30 2.30 5.68
CA GLU A 132 -24.66 0.98 6.21
C GLU A 132 -23.38 0.22 6.55
N TYR A 133 -23.39 -0.54 7.64
CA TYR A 133 -22.26 -1.37 7.99
C TYR A 133 -22.57 -2.83 7.67
N GLU A 134 -21.66 -3.48 6.95
CA GLU A 134 -21.71 -4.91 6.70
C GLU A 134 -20.58 -5.59 7.48
N ASP A 135 -20.93 -6.51 8.37
CA ASP A 135 -19.94 -7.37 9.01
C ASP A 135 -19.52 -8.45 7.99
N ILE A 136 -18.26 -8.42 7.59
CA ILE A 136 -17.69 -9.34 6.58
C ILE A 136 -17.14 -10.59 7.24
N SER A 137 -16.55 -10.47 8.44
CA SER A 137 -15.98 -11.61 9.17
C SER A 137 -17.06 -12.56 9.68
N ALA A 138 -16.84 -13.87 9.52
CA ALA A 138 -17.69 -14.93 10.08
C ALA A 138 -17.61 -15.04 11.62
N ARG A 139 -16.58 -14.42 12.21
CA ARG A 139 -16.35 -14.41 13.66
C ARG A 139 -16.35 -12.98 14.18
N SER A 140 -16.74 -12.80 15.44
CA SER A 140 -16.71 -11.47 16.08
C SER A 140 -15.30 -10.86 16.09
N ILE A 141 -15.22 -9.54 16.14
CA ILE A 141 -13.94 -8.78 16.21
C ILE A 141 -13.03 -9.31 17.33
N ASN A 142 -13.59 -9.60 18.51
CA ASN A 142 -12.83 -10.11 19.65
C ASN A 142 -12.22 -11.49 19.38
N CYS A 143 -12.82 -12.30 18.51
CA CYS A 143 -12.35 -13.64 18.17
C CYS A 143 -11.23 -13.66 17.12
N ILE A 144 -11.13 -12.59 16.33
CA ILE A 144 -10.12 -12.42 15.27
C ILE A 144 -9.00 -11.47 15.68
N GLU A 145 -9.07 -10.90 16.89
CA GLU A 145 -8.00 -10.10 17.47
C GLU A 145 -6.70 -10.90 17.48
N ARG A 146 -5.63 -10.29 16.96
CA ARG A 146 -4.32 -10.88 16.75
C ARG A 146 -4.21 -12.00 15.72
N GLN A 147 -5.29 -12.32 15.01
CA GLN A 147 -5.26 -13.30 13.92
C GLN A 147 -4.64 -12.68 12.66
N ARG A 148 -3.91 -13.46 11.87
CA ARG A 148 -3.42 -13.01 10.55
C ARG A 148 -4.58 -12.70 9.60
N LEU A 149 -4.47 -11.60 8.84
CA LEU A 149 -5.55 -11.13 7.97
C LEU A 149 -5.92 -12.16 6.88
N ASP A 150 -4.93 -12.88 6.35
CA ASP A 150 -5.14 -13.96 5.37
C ASP A 150 -5.84 -15.21 5.92
N LYS A 151 -6.01 -15.29 7.24
CA LYS A 151 -6.68 -16.40 7.94
C LYS A 151 -8.09 -16.04 8.42
N ILE A 152 -8.51 -14.78 8.27
CA ILE A 152 -9.84 -14.35 8.65
C ILE A 152 -10.84 -14.88 7.63
N VAL A 153 -11.75 -15.72 8.10
CA VAL A 153 -12.83 -16.32 7.29
C VAL A 153 -13.98 -15.33 7.17
N VAL A 154 -14.52 -15.18 5.96
CA VAL A 154 -15.65 -14.27 5.69
C VAL A 154 -17.00 -14.99 5.77
N ASN A 155 -18.06 -14.21 5.94
CA ASN A 155 -19.45 -14.69 5.86
C ASN A 155 -19.70 -15.32 4.48
N GLY A 156 -20.12 -16.59 4.45
CA GLY A 156 -20.30 -17.35 3.21
C GLY A 156 -19.09 -18.19 2.78
N GLY A 157 -17.97 -18.14 3.51
CA GLY A 157 -16.77 -18.93 3.24
C GLY A 157 -15.71 -18.19 2.41
N GLY A 158 -14.50 -18.74 2.36
CA GLY A 158 -13.32 -18.05 1.80
C GLY A 158 -12.62 -17.16 2.83
N PHE A 159 -11.55 -16.47 2.41
CA PHE A 159 -10.74 -15.60 3.27
C PHE A 159 -10.84 -14.13 2.88
N LEU A 160 -10.58 -13.27 3.87
CA LEU A 160 -10.73 -11.83 3.77
C LEU A 160 -10.01 -11.19 2.56
N PRO A 161 -8.74 -11.52 2.23
CA PRO A 161 -8.10 -10.92 1.07
C PRO A 161 -8.79 -11.27 -0.25
N GLN A 162 -9.28 -12.51 -0.41
CA GLN A 162 -9.94 -12.92 -1.66
C GLN A 162 -11.30 -12.24 -1.83
N TYR A 163 -12.04 -12.04 -0.73
CA TYR A 163 -13.28 -11.27 -0.76
C TYR A 163 -13.02 -9.86 -1.31
N HIS A 164 -12.04 -9.14 -0.74
CA HIS A 164 -11.72 -7.79 -1.19
C HIS A 164 -11.16 -7.76 -2.62
N GLU A 165 -10.36 -8.76 -3.01
CA GLU A 165 -9.86 -8.90 -4.38
C GLU A 165 -11.00 -9.07 -5.39
N GLN A 166 -12.00 -9.91 -5.11
CA GLN A 166 -13.16 -10.10 -5.98
C GLN A 166 -13.98 -8.82 -6.14
N VAL A 167 -14.25 -8.14 -5.02
CA VAL A 167 -15.00 -6.88 -5.01
C VAL A 167 -14.23 -5.80 -5.81
N ARG A 168 -12.90 -5.74 -5.68
CA ARG A 168 -12.05 -4.83 -6.46
C ARG A 168 -12.05 -5.17 -7.94
N HIS A 169 -11.91 -6.44 -8.28
CA HIS A 169 -11.88 -6.90 -9.67
C HIS A 169 -13.16 -6.48 -10.40
N HIS A 170 -14.31 -6.53 -9.73
CA HIS A 170 -15.59 -6.07 -10.26
C HIS A 170 -15.61 -4.57 -10.58
N VAL A 171 -14.98 -3.72 -9.75
CA VAL A 171 -14.98 -2.26 -9.93
C VAL A 171 -13.95 -1.80 -10.96
N PHE A 172 -12.74 -2.37 -10.92
CA PHE A 172 -11.61 -1.94 -11.76
C PHE A 172 -11.42 -2.77 -13.03
N ASN A 173 -12.19 -3.85 -13.21
CA ASN A 173 -12.10 -4.77 -14.36
C ASN A 173 -10.67 -5.22 -14.67
N GLY A 174 -9.89 -5.53 -13.61
CA GLY A 174 -8.48 -5.93 -13.73
C GLY A 174 -7.47 -4.81 -14.02
N SER A 175 -7.91 -3.57 -14.29
CA SER A 175 -7.03 -2.42 -14.58
C SER A 175 -6.24 -1.90 -13.38
N TYR A 176 -6.53 -2.39 -12.18
CA TYR A 176 -5.85 -2.04 -10.94
C TYR A 176 -5.39 -3.31 -10.19
N PRO A 177 -4.28 -3.94 -10.62
CA PRO A 177 -3.82 -5.20 -10.04
C PRO A 177 -3.45 -5.07 -8.57
N MET A 178 -3.49 -6.22 -7.90
CA MET A 178 -3.03 -6.39 -6.52
C MET A 178 -1.74 -7.20 -6.50
N GLY A 179 -0.85 -6.89 -5.56
CA GLY A 179 0.30 -7.72 -5.22
C GLY A 179 0.36 -7.96 -3.71
N ASP A 180 1.11 -8.96 -3.24
CA ASP A 180 1.31 -9.20 -1.80
C ASP A 180 2.80 -9.19 -1.45
N ALA A 181 3.22 -8.15 -0.71
CA ALA A 181 4.60 -7.98 -0.26
C ALA A 181 5.00 -8.94 0.87
N SER A 182 4.06 -9.73 1.41
CA SER A 182 4.34 -10.63 2.53
C SER A 182 5.47 -11.61 2.23
N LYS A 183 5.48 -12.21 1.03
CA LYS A 183 6.54 -13.13 0.59
C LYS A 183 7.88 -12.42 0.46
N LEU A 184 7.90 -11.22 -0.13
CA LEU A 184 9.10 -10.40 -0.22
C LEU A 184 9.69 -10.12 1.17
N HIS A 185 8.86 -9.76 2.15
CA HIS A 185 9.34 -9.48 3.50
C HIS A 185 9.93 -10.73 4.18
N GLY A 186 9.30 -11.90 4.02
CA GLY A 186 9.87 -13.17 4.51
C GLY A 186 11.21 -13.49 3.86
N GLU A 187 11.33 -13.26 2.55
CA GLU A 187 12.55 -13.47 1.79
C GLU A 187 13.67 -12.51 2.20
N LEU A 188 13.36 -11.23 2.41
CA LEU A 188 14.30 -10.23 2.93
C LEU A 188 14.78 -10.60 4.34
N LEU A 189 13.88 -11.04 5.20
CA LEU A 189 14.20 -11.48 6.55
C LEU A 189 15.09 -12.73 6.56
N ALA A 190 14.85 -13.66 5.63
CA ALA A 190 15.66 -14.87 5.47
C ALA A 190 17.08 -14.56 4.96
N ARG A 191 17.22 -13.61 4.02
CA ARG A 191 18.52 -13.24 3.44
C ARG A 191 19.35 -12.30 4.30
N ALA A 192 18.75 -11.64 5.30
CA ALA A 192 19.45 -10.69 6.13
C ALA A 192 20.55 -11.37 6.96
N THR A 193 21.81 -11.07 6.64
CA THR A 193 22.98 -11.55 7.38
C THR A 193 23.49 -10.54 8.41
N ARG A 194 23.03 -9.28 8.32
CA ARG A 194 23.38 -8.19 9.24
C ARG A 194 22.12 -7.51 9.76
N ALA A 195 22.26 -6.86 10.92
CA ALA A 195 21.19 -6.09 11.55
C ALA A 195 19.85 -6.84 11.64
N ARG A 196 19.87 -8.17 11.86
CA ARG A 196 18.63 -8.96 12.03
C ARG A 196 17.85 -8.43 13.23
N PRO A 197 16.50 -8.43 13.20
CA PRO A 197 15.71 -7.92 14.31
C PRO A 197 15.86 -8.82 15.54
N ASP A 198 16.07 -8.22 16.71
CA ASP A 198 16.20 -8.93 18.00
C ASP A 198 14.90 -9.58 18.47
N ALA A 199 13.77 -9.05 17.99
CA ALA A 199 12.44 -9.57 18.26
C ALA A 199 11.66 -9.70 16.95
N VAL A 200 10.91 -10.79 16.83
CA VAL A 200 10.03 -11.06 15.69
C VAL A 200 8.63 -11.40 16.20
N TYR A 201 7.62 -11.08 15.42
CA TYR A 201 6.29 -11.64 15.65
C TYR A 201 6.30 -13.07 15.14
N ARG A 202 5.86 -14.01 15.97
CA ARG A 202 5.81 -15.43 15.65
C ARG A 202 4.36 -15.91 15.72
N THR A 203 3.94 -16.62 14.69
CA THR A 203 2.62 -17.25 14.61
C THR A 203 2.52 -18.38 15.63
N ASP A 204 1.42 -18.41 16.38
CA ASP A 204 1.09 -19.48 17.34
C ASP A 204 0.20 -20.56 16.72
N ALA A 205 -0.15 -21.58 17.50
CA ALA A 205 -0.97 -22.71 17.03
C ALA A 205 -2.41 -22.33 16.64
N ARG A 206 -2.86 -21.09 16.90
CA ARG A 206 -4.19 -20.56 16.57
C ARG A 206 -4.12 -19.48 15.50
N ASP A 207 -3.02 -19.41 14.75
CA ASP A 207 -2.72 -18.34 13.78
C ASP A 207 -2.69 -16.93 14.39
N GLY A 208 -2.52 -16.85 15.72
CA GLY A 208 -2.31 -15.61 16.45
C GLY A 208 -0.84 -15.20 16.42
N GLU A 209 -0.55 -13.90 16.46
CA GLU A 209 0.84 -13.43 16.51
C GLU A 209 1.24 -12.88 17.88
N ARG A 210 2.44 -13.27 18.34
CA ARG A 210 3.06 -12.76 19.56
C ARG A 210 4.49 -12.30 19.29
N LEU A 211 4.90 -11.20 19.92
CA LEU A 211 6.29 -10.74 19.85
C LEU A 211 7.16 -11.65 20.71
N VAL A 212 8.19 -12.24 20.10
CA VAL A 212 9.14 -13.15 20.75
C VAL A 212 10.54 -12.63 20.50
N ARG A 213 11.38 -12.63 21.55
CA ARG A 213 12.82 -12.41 21.43
C ARG A 213 13.51 -13.74 21.17
N GLY A 214 14.45 -13.78 20.25
CA GLY A 214 15.22 -14.98 19.96
C GLY A 214 15.55 -15.16 18.48
N SER A 215 16.28 -16.23 18.18
CA SER A 215 16.63 -16.59 16.82
C SER A 215 15.44 -17.18 16.06
N TYR A 216 15.53 -17.09 14.73
CA TYR A 216 14.62 -17.73 13.80
C TYR A 216 15.43 -18.25 12.62
N THR A 217 14.94 -19.33 11.99
CA THR A 217 15.59 -19.91 10.81
C THR A 217 15.19 -19.17 9.54
N GLU A 218 15.96 -19.36 8.46
CA GLU A 218 15.58 -18.84 7.15
C GLU A 218 14.25 -19.43 6.66
N ASP A 219 14.01 -20.71 6.94
CA ASP A 219 12.77 -21.38 6.57
C ASP A 219 11.57 -20.80 7.31
N GLU A 220 11.68 -20.53 8.62
CA GLU A 220 10.63 -19.86 9.39
C GLU A 220 10.30 -18.47 8.83
N ALA A 221 11.30 -17.75 8.29
CA ALA A 221 11.11 -16.47 7.63
C ALA A 221 10.43 -16.61 6.26
N ARG A 222 10.91 -17.51 5.39
CA ARG A 222 10.35 -17.75 4.04
C ARG A 222 8.92 -18.30 4.08
N THR A 223 8.64 -19.18 5.05
CA THR A 223 7.31 -19.76 5.28
C THR A 223 6.37 -18.82 6.04
N LEU A 224 6.84 -17.62 6.40
CA LEU A 224 6.06 -16.57 7.06
C LEU A 224 5.48 -17.05 8.40
N VAL A 225 6.24 -17.89 9.12
CA VAL A 225 5.98 -18.26 10.53
C VAL A 225 6.41 -17.10 11.42
N VAL A 226 7.47 -16.39 11.04
CA VAL A 226 7.93 -15.16 11.69
C VAL A 226 7.83 -13.96 10.76
N ARG A 227 7.59 -12.78 11.33
CA ARG A 227 7.68 -11.49 10.62
C ARG A 227 8.43 -10.44 11.44
N PRO A 228 9.12 -9.50 10.80
CA PRO A 228 9.85 -8.47 11.51
C PRO A 228 8.90 -7.38 12.04
N PRO A 229 9.33 -6.60 13.06
CA PRO A 229 8.66 -5.37 13.46
C PRO A 229 8.80 -4.28 12.38
N SER A 230 7.89 -3.30 12.38
CA SER A 230 7.84 -2.25 11.36
C SER A 230 9.11 -1.41 11.25
N GLU A 231 9.72 -1.10 12.40
CA GLU A 231 10.96 -0.33 12.47
C GLU A 231 12.11 -1.00 11.70
N TRP A 232 12.13 -2.33 11.64
CA TRP A 232 13.18 -3.06 10.92
C TRP A 232 12.98 -3.02 9.41
N TYR A 233 11.74 -3.18 8.94
CA TYR A 233 11.46 -3.30 7.50
C TYR A 233 11.23 -1.97 6.79
N TYR A 234 10.87 -0.88 7.48
CA TYR A 234 10.62 0.41 6.82
C TYR A 234 11.77 0.92 5.94
N PRO A 235 13.06 0.81 6.32
CA PRO A 235 14.14 1.19 5.42
C PRO A 235 14.23 0.31 4.16
N LEU A 236 13.89 -0.98 4.27
CA LEU A 236 13.83 -1.88 3.12
C LEU A 236 12.64 -1.52 2.22
N TYR A 237 11.46 -1.33 2.81
CA TYR A 237 10.23 -0.93 2.12
C TYR A 237 10.42 0.39 1.35
N LEU A 238 10.95 1.42 1.98
CA LEU A 238 11.19 2.72 1.34
C LEU A 238 12.26 2.64 0.25
N SER A 239 13.23 1.73 0.38
CA SER A 239 14.27 1.50 -0.65
C SER A 239 13.71 0.85 -1.93
N MET A 240 12.45 0.39 -1.94
CA MET A 240 11.79 -0.08 -3.17
C MET A 240 11.46 1.06 -4.15
N PHE A 241 11.35 2.31 -3.66
CA PHE A 241 10.84 3.46 -4.41
C PHE A 241 11.96 4.37 -4.93
N MET A 242 13.09 3.78 -5.32
CA MET A 242 14.32 4.55 -5.52
C MET A 242 14.62 4.84 -7.00
N ASP A 243 14.44 3.86 -7.88
CA ASP A 243 14.92 3.96 -9.26
C ASP A 243 13.89 4.55 -10.24
N GLY A 244 12.74 4.99 -9.72
CA GLY A 244 11.62 5.51 -10.51
C GLY A 244 10.73 4.45 -11.15
N SER A 245 11.00 3.15 -10.93
CA SER A 245 10.09 2.08 -11.37
C SER A 245 8.82 2.04 -10.52
N LEU A 246 8.96 2.29 -9.22
CA LEU A 246 7.85 2.39 -8.26
C LEU A 246 7.78 3.81 -7.68
N VAL A 247 6.55 4.26 -7.44
CA VAL A 247 6.21 5.56 -6.83
C VAL A 247 5.25 5.29 -5.68
N LEU A 248 5.60 5.66 -4.46
CA LEU A 248 4.71 5.47 -3.31
C LEU A 248 3.67 6.59 -3.26
N LEU A 249 2.39 6.23 -3.15
CA LEU A 249 1.31 7.15 -2.84
C LEU A 249 1.12 7.20 -1.32
N ASP A 250 1.62 8.24 -0.67
CA ASP A 250 1.52 8.38 0.78
C ASP A 250 0.24 9.11 1.17
N THR A 251 -0.61 8.37 1.87
CA THR A 251 -1.92 8.77 2.39
C THR A 251 -1.90 8.83 3.92
N TYR A 252 -0.78 8.55 4.58
CA TYR A 252 -0.74 8.38 6.04
C TYR A 252 -0.55 9.72 6.77
N GLU A 253 -1.66 10.34 7.10
CA GLU A 253 -1.77 11.46 8.06
C GLU A 253 -3.13 11.37 8.80
N ASN A 254 -3.34 10.32 9.59
CA ASN A 254 -4.51 10.28 10.48
C ASN A 254 -4.21 11.14 11.72
N SER A 255 -4.99 12.20 11.96
CA SER A 255 -4.84 13.07 13.13
C SER A 255 -5.12 12.35 14.46
N ASP A 256 -5.87 11.24 14.41
CA ASP A 256 -6.32 10.51 15.59
C ASP A 256 -5.50 9.22 15.78
N GLY A 257 -4.40 9.34 16.54
CA GLY A 257 -3.68 8.22 17.17
C GLY A 257 -2.25 7.97 16.66
N GLY A 258 -1.22 8.36 17.44
CA GLY A 258 0.19 7.91 17.28
C GLY A 258 0.86 8.12 15.91
N VAL A 259 0.24 8.90 15.01
CA VAL A 259 0.68 9.10 13.63
C VAL A 259 1.75 10.17 13.46
N PRO A 260 1.83 11.25 14.26
CA PRO A 260 2.98 12.16 14.21
C PRO A 260 4.31 11.40 14.36
N GLU A 261 4.35 10.38 15.21
CA GLU A 261 5.50 9.50 15.40
C GLU A 261 5.76 8.63 14.18
N ALA A 262 4.71 8.11 13.52
CA ALA A 262 4.83 7.32 12.30
C ALA A 262 5.38 8.16 11.12
N LYS A 263 4.85 9.37 10.91
CA LYS A 263 5.35 10.29 9.88
C LYS A 263 6.79 10.71 10.15
N ALA A 264 7.12 11.06 11.40
CA ALA A 264 8.48 11.39 11.79
C ALA A 264 9.44 10.21 11.55
N LEU A 265 9.01 8.98 11.87
CA LEU A 265 9.77 7.76 11.57
C LEU A 265 9.95 7.56 10.06
N PHE A 266 8.91 7.81 9.28
CA PHE A 266 8.93 7.70 7.82
C PHE A 266 9.93 8.69 7.20
N GLU A 267 9.83 9.98 7.55
CA GLU A 267 10.76 11.01 7.08
C GLU A 267 12.20 10.77 7.55
N LYS A 268 12.39 10.36 8.82
CA LYS A 268 13.71 9.98 9.34
C LYS A 268 14.31 8.83 8.53
N THR A 269 13.49 7.84 8.17
CA THR A 269 13.94 6.71 7.37
C THR A 269 14.29 7.12 5.94
N MET A 270 13.48 7.97 5.31
CA MET A 270 13.77 8.52 3.99
C MET A 270 15.10 9.30 3.96
N ARG A 271 15.34 10.15 4.97
CA ARG A 271 16.61 10.87 5.13
C ARG A 271 17.79 9.92 5.35
N GLN A 272 17.62 8.90 6.18
CA GLN A 272 18.67 7.88 6.39
C GLN A 272 19.04 7.17 5.08
N ILE A 273 18.05 6.84 4.25
CA ILE A 273 18.30 6.23 2.93
C ILE A 273 19.04 7.23 2.04
N ALA A 274 18.59 8.49 1.99
CA ALA A 274 19.24 9.54 1.21
C ALA A 274 20.71 9.76 1.60
N ASP A 275 21.02 9.78 2.90
CA ASP A 275 22.39 9.89 3.39
C ASP A 275 23.24 8.66 3.00
N GLY A 276 22.61 7.48 2.93
CA GLY A 276 23.28 6.21 2.64
C GLY A 276 23.50 5.92 1.16
N CYS A 277 22.59 6.34 0.28
CA CYS A 277 22.63 6.02 -1.15
C CYS A 277 22.70 7.25 -2.07
N GLY A 278 22.54 8.47 -1.56
CA GLY A 278 22.54 9.71 -2.33
C GLY A 278 21.20 10.06 -2.99
N TRP A 279 20.16 9.27 -2.76
CA TRP A 279 18.85 9.43 -3.38
C TRP A 279 17.73 9.43 -2.34
N MET A 280 16.75 10.31 -2.51
CA MET A 280 15.53 10.26 -1.70
C MET A 280 14.59 9.17 -2.25
N PRO A 281 13.85 8.41 -1.42
CA PRO A 281 12.71 7.63 -1.91
C PRO A 281 11.69 8.49 -2.67
N LEU A 282 11.06 7.93 -3.71
CA LEU A 282 10.08 8.62 -4.53
C LEU A 282 8.68 8.44 -3.95
N VAL A 283 8.28 9.41 -3.15
CA VAL A 283 7.00 9.43 -2.45
C VAL A 283 6.19 10.65 -2.90
N ILE A 284 4.94 10.42 -3.30
CA ILE A 284 3.97 11.47 -3.61
C ILE A 284 3.14 11.73 -2.37
N GLN A 285 3.05 13.00 -1.99
CA GLN A 285 2.11 13.41 -0.95
C GLN A 285 0.68 13.41 -1.52
N THR A 286 -0.22 12.68 -0.87
CA THR A 286 -1.65 12.69 -1.18
C THR A 286 -2.46 13.16 0.03
N ALA A 287 -3.77 13.29 -0.12
CA ALA A 287 -4.65 13.63 0.97
C ALA A 287 -4.61 12.53 2.05
N PRO A 288 -4.64 12.92 3.34
CA PRO A 288 -4.65 11.97 4.45
C PRO A 288 -5.85 11.04 4.40
N LEU A 289 -5.63 9.77 4.74
CA LEU A 289 -6.69 8.81 4.99
C LEU A 289 -7.54 9.29 6.18
N CYS A 290 -8.76 9.71 5.87
CA CYS A 290 -9.80 10.09 6.81
C CYS A 290 -10.97 9.10 6.78
N LEU A 291 -11.93 9.24 7.70
CA LEU A 291 -13.01 8.27 7.87
C LEU A 291 -13.87 8.08 6.62
N ASP A 292 -14.18 9.16 5.92
CA ASP A 292 -14.94 9.15 4.68
C ASP A 292 -14.18 8.48 3.52
N MET A 293 -12.85 8.64 3.47
CA MET A 293 -11.99 7.94 2.51
C MET A 293 -12.00 6.40 2.69
N MET A 294 -12.39 5.91 3.88
CA MET A 294 -12.59 4.48 4.15
C MET A 294 -13.97 3.96 3.73
N PHE A 295 -14.91 4.81 3.30
CA PHE A 295 -16.22 4.38 2.85
C PHE A 295 -16.15 3.64 1.52
N CYS A 296 -16.80 2.48 1.45
CA CYS A 296 -16.95 1.70 0.24
C CYS A 296 -18.22 2.11 -0.50
N ASN A 297 -18.08 2.41 -1.78
CA ASN A 297 -19.17 2.92 -2.60
C ASN A 297 -19.97 1.77 -3.19
N ARG A 298 -21.10 1.42 -2.56
CA ARG A 298 -21.90 0.25 -3.00
C ARG A 298 -22.42 0.42 -4.42
N HIS A 299 -22.68 1.65 -4.84
CA HIS A 299 -23.13 1.99 -6.19
C HIS A 299 -22.05 1.77 -7.27
N LEU A 300 -20.75 1.80 -6.94
CA LEU A 300 -19.70 1.45 -7.90
C LEU A 300 -19.79 -0.02 -8.31
N LEU A 301 -20.30 -0.90 -7.44
CA LEU A 301 -20.54 -2.30 -7.78
C LEU A 301 -21.73 -2.49 -8.71
N SER A 302 -22.70 -1.59 -8.69
CA SER A 302 -23.88 -1.69 -9.56
C SER A 302 -23.69 -1.09 -10.96
N VAL A 303 -22.57 -0.39 -11.20
CA VAL A 303 -22.33 0.35 -12.44
C VAL A 303 -21.14 -0.26 -13.16
N PRO A 304 -21.34 -0.91 -14.32
CA PRO A 304 -20.23 -1.36 -15.15
C PRO A 304 -19.34 -0.19 -15.55
N ASN A 305 -18.02 -0.37 -15.51
CA ASN A 305 -17.03 0.64 -15.90
C ASN A 305 -17.17 1.97 -15.12
N ALA A 306 -17.56 1.89 -13.84
CA ALA A 306 -17.73 3.08 -13.00
C ALA A 306 -16.44 3.91 -12.91
N THR A 307 -15.29 3.24 -12.87
CA THR A 307 -13.99 3.91 -12.73
C THR A 307 -13.54 4.63 -14.00
N GLU A 308 -13.87 4.10 -15.17
CA GLU A 308 -13.65 4.72 -16.48
C GLU A 308 -14.51 5.98 -16.62
N THR A 309 -15.78 5.89 -16.21
CA THR A 309 -16.69 7.05 -16.17
C THR A 309 -16.15 8.14 -15.26
N LEU A 310 -15.65 7.77 -14.08
CA LEU A 310 -15.01 8.72 -13.15
C LEU A 310 -13.73 9.32 -13.75
N CYS A 311 -12.90 8.53 -14.44
CA CYS A 311 -11.72 9.02 -15.16
C CYS A 311 -12.08 10.11 -16.19
N GLU A 312 -13.16 9.92 -16.94
CA GLU A 312 -13.63 10.90 -17.92
C GLU A 312 -14.12 12.19 -17.27
N ARG A 313 -14.76 12.10 -16.10
CA ARG A 313 -15.23 13.26 -15.32
C ARG A 313 -14.07 13.99 -14.62
N ALA A 314 -12.99 13.30 -14.30
CA ALA A 314 -11.79 13.81 -13.63
C ALA A 314 -10.89 14.73 -14.51
N ARG A 315 -11.43 15.29 -15.60
CA ARG A 315 -10.71 16.18 -16.53
C ARG A 315 -10.33 17.53 -15.92
N LEU A 316 -10.88 17.90 -14.77
CA LEU A 316 -10.54 19.14 -14.08
C LEU A 316 -9.09 19.12 -13.56
N TRP A 317 -8.42 20.26 -13.65
CA TRP A 317 -7.00 20.40 -13.35
C TRP A 317 -6.84 20.91 -11.92
N HIS A 318 -6.12 20.17 -11.07
CA HIS A 318 -5.68 20.62 -9.75
C HIS A 318 -4.17 20.89 -9.74
N SER A 319 -3.75 21.89 -8.97
CA SER A 319 -2.33 22.25 -8.85
C SER A 319 -1.54 21.22 -8.05
N THR A 320 -2.10 20.63 -7.00
CA THR A 320 -1.37 19.70 -6.12
C THR A 320 -1.90 18.26 -6.21
N THR A 321 -1.05 17.28 -5.89
CA THR A 321 -1.45 15.87 -5.77
C THR A 321 -2.39 15.64 -4.59
N TYR A 322 -2.26 16.46 -3.53
CA TYR A 322 -3.18 16.52 -2.41
C TYR A 322 -4.61 16.86 -2.87
N ASP A 323 -4.79 18.02 -3.51
CA ASP A 323 -6.11 18.49 -3.94
C ASP A 323 -6.77 17.53 -4.93
N ALA A 324 -5.97 16.97 -5.85
CA ALA A 324 -6.44 15.99 -6.81
C ALA A 324 -6.98 14.73 -6.09
N SER A 325 -6.20 14.17 -5.17
CA SER A 325 -6.63 12.98 -4.44
C SER A 325 -7.87 13.21 -3.58
N ARG A 326 -8.00 14.38 -2.94
CA ARG A 326 -9.20 14.72 -2.18
C ARG A 326 -10.42 14.86 -3.09
N HIS A 327 -10.28 15.59 -4.19
CA HIS A 327 -11.36 15.75 -5.17
C HIS A 327 -11.83 14.40 -5.72
N PHE A 328 -10.91 13.49 -6.04
CA PHE A 328 -11.26 12.16 -6.53
C PHE A 328 -11.95 11.29 -5.49
N ALA A 329 -11.58 11.40 -4.21
CA ALA A 329 -12.31 10.74 -3.13
C ALA A 329 -13.74 11.26 -3.03
N ASP A 330 -13.92 12.59 -3.07
CA ASP A 330 -15.25 13.22 -3.06
C ASP A 330 -16.10 12.79 -4.27
N MET A 331 -15.50 12.73 -5.47
CA MET A 331 -16.16 12.22 -6.67
C MET A 331 -16.61 10.76 -6.51
N ALA A 332 -15.78 9.91 -5.92
CA ALA A 332 -16.11 8.50 -5.70
C ALA A 332 -17.32 8.36 -4.76
N ILE A 333 -17.31 9.09 -3.64
CA ILE A 333 -18.41 9.13 -2.66
C ILE A 333 -19.70 9.66 -3.29
N MET A 334 -19.59 10.75 -4.06
CA MET A 334 -20.74 11.44 -4.66
C MET A 334 -21.21 10.83 -5.98
N PHE A 335 -20.55 9.77 -6.47
CA PHE A 335 -20.87 9.19 -7.77
C PHE A 335 -22.33 8.73 -7.82
N ARG A 336 -23.04 9.21 -8.85
CA ARG A 336 -24.35 8.71 -9.27
C ARG A 336 -24.14 8.10 -10.66
N GLY A 337 -24.42 6.79 -10.74
CA GLY A 337 -24.37 6.01 -11.98
C GLY A 337 -25.33 6.52 -13.03
#